data_AF-A0A2S9YGY3-F1
#
_entry.id   AF-A0A2S9YGY3-F1
#
_cell.length_a   1.000
_cell.length_b   1.000
_cell.length_c   1.000
_cell.angle_alpha   90.00
_cell.angle_beta   90.00
_cell.angle_gamma   90.00
#
_symmetry.space_group_name_H-M   'P 1'
#
loop_
_entity.id
_entity.type
_entity.pdbx_description
1 polymer ?
#
loop_
_entity_poly.entity_id
_entity_poly.type
_entity_poly.pdbx_seq_one_letter_code
_entity_poly.pdbx_strand_id
1 'polypeptide(L)'
;MRAAELVDAPGLLALDIHGGGFLGPRRRFLLAAHTSAYVGATLGPDGLSLFGYSVGLLGQQTWVVGREAAQIGLGSVVALTGQTLSTRADVPPPLCSLDGGVQVASRSGALLSPRFDLGILLGSRRRGMIALLVQPGFAIFGDGPSGATCQNDDTPWTSLGIRRRWQFQLWAGAGYNFRF
;
A
#
# COMPACT_ATOMS: atom_id res chain seq x y z
N MET A 1 15.18 23.51 8.53
CA MET A 1 14.19 22.72 7.78
C MET A 1 14.26 21.29 8.27
N ARG A 2 13.31 20.86 9.11
CA ARG A 2 13.25 19.54 9.78
C ARG A 2 12.03 18.69 9.33
N ALA A 3 11.35 19.09 8.25
CA ALA A 3 10.08 18.50 7.83
C ALA A 3 10.19 17.02 7.37
N ALA A 4 11.37 16.59 6.93
CA ALA A 4 11.58 15.21 6.45
C ALA A 4 11.46 14.15 7.57
N GLU A 5 11.77 14.48 8.83
CA GLU A 5 11.59 13.57 9.98
C GLU A 5 10.12 13.53 10.47
N LEU A 6 9.27 14.45 10.02
CA LEU A 6 7.90 14.61 10.50
C LEU A 6 6.85 13.90 9.63
N VAL A 7 7.19 13.48 8.41
CA VAL A 7 6.32 12.58 7.59
C VAL A 7 6.62 11.10 7.88
N ASP A 8 7.28 10.81 9.01
CA ASP A 8 7.20 9.49 9.63
C ASP A 8 5.83 9.39 10.31
N ALA A 9 4.83 8.90 9.58
CA ALA A 9 3.53 8.57 10.14
C ALA A 9 3.70 7.41 11.16
N PRO A 10 3.69 7.67 12.48
CA PRO A 10 4.03 6.66 13.47
C PRO A 10 2.92 5.61 13.64
N GLY A 11 1.76 5.83 13.04
CA GLY A 11 0.70 4.85 12.86
C GLY A 11 0.19 4.89 11.42
N LEU A 12 0.38 3.79 10.69
CA LEU A 12 -0.26 3.55 9.41
C LEU A 12 -1.41 2.57 9.62
N LEU A 13 -2.65 3.04 9.46
CA LEU A 13 -3.78 2.14 9.31
C LEU A 13 -3.90 1.80 7.84
N ALA A 14 -3.94 0.51 7.53
CA ALA A 14 -3.94 0.04 6.17
C ALA A 14 -5.03 -1.02 5.96
N LEU A 15 -5.76 -0.89 4.86
CA LEU A 15 -6.80 -1.82 4.43
C LEU A 15 -6.40 -2.36 3.06
N ASP A 16 -6.44 -3.68 2.92
CA ASP A 16 -6.13 -4.40 1.70
C ASP A 16 -7.29 -5.35 1.39
N ILE A 17 -7.92 -5.16 0.24
CA ILE A 17 -9.08 -5.93 -0.21
C ILE A 17 -8.74 -6.60 -1.53
N HIS A 18 -9.07 -7.88 -1.62
CA HIS A 18 -8.91 -8.69 -2.81
C HIS A 18 -10.25 -9.31 -3.21
N GLY A 19 -10.62 -9.16 -4.48
CA GLY A 19 -11.80 -9.79 -5.07
C GLY A 19 -11.41 -10.56 -6.31
N GLY A 20 -11.65 -11.87 -6.35
CA GLY A 20 -11.16 -12.69 -7.46
C GLY A 20 -11.64 -14.13 -7.46
N GLY A 21 -11.04 -14.91 -8.35
CA GLY A 21 -11.38 -16.31 -8.56
C GLY A 21 -10.16 -17.17 -8.88
N PHE A 22 -10.29 -18.46 -8.59
CA PHE A 22 -9.28 -19.44 -8.94
C PHE A 22 -9.48 -19.96 -10.37
N LEU A 23 -8.41 -19.96 -11.14
CA LEU A 23 -8.33 -20.35 -12.54
C LEU A 23 -7.49 -21.62 -12.73
N GLY A 24 -7.65 -22.23 -13.90
CA GLY A 24 -6.86 -23.35 -14.38
C GLY A 24 -7.21 -24.72 -13.78
N PRO A 25 -6.56 -25.79 -14.25
CA PRO A 25 -6.74 -27.14 -13.72
C PRO A 25 -6.44 -27.17 -12.22
N ARG A 26 -7.34 -27.77 -11.44
CA ARG A 26 -7.24 -27.87 -9.97
C ARG A 26 -7.34 -26.54 -9.21
N ARG A 27 -7.72 -25.43 -9.88
CA ARG A 27 -8.04 -24.13 -9.25
C ARG A 27 -6.92 -23.64 -8.33
N ARG A 28 -5.67 -23.68 -8.81
CA ARG A 28 -4.47 -23.33 -8.02
C ARG A 28 -3.96 -21.92 -8.25
N PHE A 29 -4.44 -21.26 -9.29
CA PHE A 29 -4.03 -19.90 -9.63
C PHE A 29 -5.13 -18.92 -9.29
N LEU A 30 -4.93 -18.08 -8.29
CA LEU A 30 -5.82 -16.95 -7.96
C LEU A 30 -5.48 -15.78 -8.89
N LEU A 31 -6.50 -15.27 -9.56
CA LEU A 31 -6.49 -13.96 -10.19
C LEU A 31 -7.51 -13.08 -9.49
N ALA A 32 -7.08 -11.95 -8.96
CA ALA A 32 -7.94 -11.04 -8.20
C ALA A 32 -7.64 -9.58 -8.54
N ALA A 33 -8.69 -8.75 -8.47
CA ALA A 33 -8.53 -7.32 -8.31
C ALA A 33 -7.93 -7.04 -6.92
N HIS A 34 -7.03 -6.08 -6.86
CA HIS A 34 -6.39 -5.60 -5.64
C HIS A 34 -6.77 -4.13 -5.44
N THR A 35 -7.23 -3.81 -4.24
CA THR A 35 -7.40 -2.43 -3.77
C THR A 35 -6.82 -2.29 -2.38
N SER A 36 -5.95 -1.31 -2.19
CA SER A 36 -5.48 -0.95 -0.86
C SER A 36 -5.62 0.54 -0.61
N ALA A 37 -5.80 0.89 0.64
CA ALA A 37 -5.73 2.26 1.13
C ALA A 37 -4.97 2.26 2.46
N TYR A 38 -4.18 3.31 2.68
CA TYR A 38 -3.52 3.54 3.96
C TYR A 38 -3.56 5.02 4.32
N VAL A 39 -3.67 5.27 5.61
CA VAL A 39 -3.62 6.61 6.19
C VAL A 39 -2.49 6.66 7.20
N GLY A 40 -1.68 7.70 7.11
CA GLY A 40 -0.65 8.03 8.08
C GLY A 40 -0.90 9.44 8.60
N ALA A 41 -1.18 9.56 9.89
CA ALA A 41 -1.29 10.88 10.52
C ALA A 41 0.02 11.20 11.22
N THR A 42 0.58 12.38 10.96
CA THR A 42 1.68 12.91 11.75
C THR A 42 1.05 13.70 12.90
N LEU A 43 1.34 13.32 14.15
CA LEU A 43 0.80 14.01 15.34
C LEU A 43 1.58 15.31 15.65
N GLY A 44 2.30 15.85 14.67
CA GLY A 44 3.14 17.03 14.80
C GLY A 44 2.35 18.35 14.76
N PRO A 45 2.98 19.46 15.15
CA PRO A 45 2.39 20.80 15.09
C PRO A 45 1.98 21.21 13.67
N ASP A 46 2.63 20.64 12.66
CA ASP A 46 2.39 20.94 11.24
C ASP A 46 1.06 20.36 10.71
N GLY A 47 0.41 19.48 11.49
CA GLY A 47 -0.94 18.98 11.17
C GLY A 47 -1.05 18.20 9.87
N LEU A 48 0.04 17.59 9.40
CA LEU A 48 0.06 16.87 8.12
C LEU A 48 -0.50 15.45 8.24
N SER A 49 -1.35 15.09 7.30
CA SER A 49 -1.89 13.74 7.12
C SER A 49 -1.59 13.23 5.71
N LEU A 50 -1.02 12.03 5.63
CA LEU A 50 -0.77 11.28 4.42
C LEU A 50 -1.93 10.31 4.18
N PHE A 51 -2.48 10.32 2.98
CA PHE A 51 -3.34 9.27 2.46
C PHE A 51 -2.66 8.63 1.26
N GLY A 52 -2.74 7.31 1.14
CA GLY A 52 -2.27 6.61 -0.03
C GLY A 52 -3.19 5.47 -0.42
N TYR A 53 -3.12 5.09 -1.69
CA TYR A 53 -3.95 4.03 -2.24
C TYR A 53 -3.20 3.24 -3.31
N SER A 54 -3.67 2.04 -3.59
CA SER A 54 -3.31 1.27 -4.78
C SER A 54 -4.51 0.55 -5.36
N VAL A 55 -4.55 0.44 -6.69
CA VAL A 55 -5.55 -0.34 -7.43
C VAL A 55 -4.83 -1.12 -8.52
N GLY A 56 -5.06 -2.42 -8.60
CA GLY A 56 -4.33 -3.27 -9.53
C GLY A 56 -4.80 -4.71 -9.58
N LEU A 57 -3.88 -5.58 -9.99
CA LEU A 57 -4.11 -7.01 -10.15
C LEU A 57 -3.18 -7.81 -9.26
N LEU A 58 -3.75 -8.79 -8.56
CA LEU A 58 -3.06 -9.84 -7.85
C LEU A 58 -3.11 -11.12 -8.69
N GLY A 59 -1.93 -11.67 -8.99
CA GLY A 59 -1.78 -13.03 -9.46
C GLY A 59 -1.06 -13.87 -8.40
N GLN A 60 -1.62 -15.00 -7.99
CA GLN A 60 -1.00 -15.88 -6.99
C GLN A 60 -1.19 -17.35 -7.36
N GLN A 61 -0.10 -18.09 -7.41
CA GLN A 61 -0.14 -19.54 -7.52
C GLN A 61 -0.02 -20.19 -6.14
N THR A 62 -0.82 -21.21 -5.90
CA THR A 62 -0.89 -21.91 -4.61
C THR A 62 -0.64 -23.41 -4.79
N TRP A 63 0.06 -23.99 -3.82
CA TRP A 63 0.36 -25.42 -3.78
C TRP A 63 0.04 -25.97 -2.40
N VAL A 64 -0.57 -27.14 -2.39
CA VAL A 64 -0.79 -27.91 -1.16
C VAL A 64 0.38 -28.87 -0.99
N VAL A 65 1.02 -28.86 0.16
CA VAL A 65 2.23 -29.62 0.49
C VAL A 65 2.07 -30.38 1.80
N GLY A 66 3.02 -31.27 2.10
CA GLY A 66 3.08 -31.97 3.39
C GLY A 66 1.85 -32.86 3.66
N ARG A 67 1.50 -33.74 2.71
CA ARG A 67 0.30 -34.61 2.79
C ARG A 67 -1.00 -33.84 3.05
N GLU A 68 -1.15 -32.68 2.41
CA GLU A 68 -2.33 -31.82 2.55
C GLU A 68 -2.53 -31.20 3.93
N ALA A 69 -1.43 -31.02 4.67
CA ALA A 69 -1.43 -30.29 5.94
C ALA A 69 -1.10 -28.79 5.77
N ALA A 70 -0.44 -28.40 4.69
CA ALA A 70 -0.01 -27.02 4.48
C ALA A 70 -0.27 -26.52 3.05
N GLN A 71 -0.37 -25.21 2.91
CA GLN A 71 -0.47 -24.49 1.66
C GLN A 71 0.66 -23.47 1.57
N ILE A 72 1.27 -23.35 0.40
CA ILE A 72 2.24 -22.30 0.10
C ILE A 72 1.69 -21.54 -1.10
N GLY A 73 1.70 -20.22 -1.03
CA GLY A 73 1.32 -19.33 -2.13
C GLY A 73 2.47 -18.40 -2.50
N LEU A 74 2.70 -18.23 -3.79
CA LEU A 74 3.64 -17.26 -4.36
C LEU A 74 2.91 -16.44 -5.41
N GLY A 75 3.03 -15.13 -5.32
CA GLY A 75 2.34 -14.22 -6.21
C GLY A 75 2.97 -12.85 -6.26
N SER A 76 2.27 -11.94 -6.93
CA SER A 76 2.63 -10.53 -6.96
C SER A 76 1.39 -9.67 -7.23
N VAL A 77 1.42 -8.46 -6.68
CA VAL A 77 0.53 -7.37 -7.05
C VAL A 77 1.27 -6.45 -8.00
N VAL A 78 0.62 -6.11 -9.11
CA VAL A 78 0.99 -4.99 -9.97
C VAL A 78 -0.15 -3.99 -9.93
N ALA A 79 0.13 -2.76 -9.51
CA ALA A 79 -0.90 -1.77 -9.27
C ALA A 79 -0.47 -0.36 -9.68
N LEU A 80 -1.46 0.47 -9.97
CA LEU A 80 -1.31 1.92 -9.90
C LEU A 80 -1.40 2.33 -8.44
N THR A 81 -0.60 3.32 -8.03
CA THR A 81 -0.62 3.83 -6.66
C THR A 81 -0.61 5.35 -6.66
N GLY A 82 -1.22 5.94 -5.64
CA GLY A 82 -1.21 7.37 -5.43
C GLY A 82 -1.03 7.72 -3.96
N GLN A 83 -0.53 8.93 -3.74
CA GLN A 83 -0.38 9.53 -2.42
C GLN A 83 -0.83 10.97 -2.45
N THR A 84 -1.50 11.39 -1.39
CA THR A 84 -1.88 12.76 -1.13
C THR A 84 -1.41 13.13 0.27
N LEU A 85 -0.88 14.33 0.40
CA LEU A 85 -0.55 14.96 1.66
C LEU A 85 -1.50 16.13 1.85
N SER A 86 -2.13 16.19 3.02
CA SER A 86 -3.05 17.24 3.41
C SER A 86 -2.64 17.84 4.74
N THR A 87 -2.91 19.13 4.94
CA THR A 87 -2.79 19.82 6.24
C THR A 87 -4.16 19.85 6.93
N ARG A 88 -4.21 20.20 8.22
CA ARG A 88 -5.48 20.52 8.87
C ARG A 88 -5.99 21.89 8.44
N ALA A 89 -7.30 22.07 8.45
CA ALA A 89 -7.94 23.32 8.00
C ALA A 89 -7.61 24.55 8.88
N ASP A 90 -7.21 24.34 10.14
CA ASP A 90 -6.82 25.37 11.10
C ASP A 90 -5.34 25.79 10.99
N VAL A 91 -4.55 25.11 10.15
CA VAL A 91 -3.12 25.37 9.96
C VAL A 91 -2.90 25.97 8.57
N PRO A 92 -2.19 27.12 8.46
CA PRO A 92 -1.86 27.69 7.15
C PRO A 92 -1.11 26.67 6.28
N PRO A 93 -1.46 26.52 4.99
CA PRO A 93 -0.74 25.63 4.11
C PRO A 93 0.72 26.10 3.92
N PRO A 94 1.64 25.17 3.65
CA PRO A 94 3.02 25.53 3.36
C PRO A 94 3.10 26.37 2.08
N LEU A 95 4.17 27.18 1.98
CA LEU A 95 4.37 28.12 0.88
C LEU A 95 4.41 27.47 -0.51
N CYS A 96 4.63 26.17 -0.64
CA CYS A 96 4.57 25.43 -1.90
C CYS A 96 3.55 24.30 -1.74
N SER A 97 2.32 24.55 -2.17
CA SER A 97 1.20 23.61 -2.15
C SER A 97 0.49 23.57 -3.52
N LEU A 98 -0.27 22.51 -3.77
CA LEU A 98 -1.05 22.35 -5.01
C LEU A 98 -2.14 23.42 -5.15
N ASP A 99 -2.84 23.65 -4.06
CA ASP A 99 -3.95 24.56 -3.94
C ASP A 99 -3.84 25.17 -2.54
N GLY A 100 -4.07 26.48 -2.40
CA GLY A 100 -3.92 27.21 -1.12
C GLY A 100 -4.92 26.80 -0.02
N GLY A 101 -5.46 25.58 -0.09
CA GLY A 101 -6.36 24.97 0.87
C GLY A 101 -5.70 23.82 1.63
N VAL A 102 -6.47 22.75 1.82
CA VAL A 102 -6.13 21.63 2.72
C VAL A 102 -5.17 20.63 2.06
N GLN A 103 -5.21 20.47 0.74
CA GLN A 103 -4.32 19.56 0.03
C GLN A 103 -2.98 20.24 -0.27
N VAL A 104 -1.90 19.61 0.16
CA VAL A 104 -0.54 20.16 0.07
C VAL A 104 0.19 19.57 -1.13
N ALA A 105 0.18 18.26 -1.26
CA ALA A 105 0.95 17.55 -2.28
C ALA A 105 0.19 16.32 -2.77
N SER A 106 0.42 15.92 -4.02
CA SER A 106 -0.07 14.66 -4.56
C SER A 106 0.94 14.07 -5.53
N ARG A 107 1.00 12.75 -5.60
CA ARG A 107 1.82 12.04 -6.59
C ARG A 107 1.19 10.69 -6.91
N SER A 108 1.42 10.22 -8.13
CA SER A 108 0.96 8.92 -8.61
C SER A 108 2.12 8.12 -9.18
N GLY A 109 1.91 6.83 -9.31
CA GLY A 109 2.99 5.91 -9.63
C GLY A 109 2.51 4.49 -9.87
N ALA A 110 3.48 3.58 -9.87
CA ALA A 110 3.27 2.15 -9.97
C ALA A 110 3.77 1.44 -8.72
N LEU A 111 3.14 0.33 -8.37
CA LEU A 111 3.49 -0.55 -7.27
C LEU A 111 3.73 -1.94 -7.82
N LEU A 112 4.89 -2.50 -7.50
CA LEU A 112 5.18 -3.92 -7.63
C LEU A 112 5.35 -4.52 -6.25
N SER A 113 4.56 -5.54 -5.93
CA SER A 113 4.55 -6.11 -4.59
C SER A 113 4.50 -7.63 -4.62
N PRO A 114 5.66 -8.31 -4.59
CA PRO A 114 5.72 -9.75 -4.39
C PRO A 114 4.93 -10.17 -3.16
N ARG A 115 4.29 -11.33 -3.22
CA ARG A 115 3.41 -11.84 -2.16
C ARG A 115 3.75 -13.29 -1.84
N PHE A 116 3.85 -13.56 -0.56
CA PHE A 116 4.12 -14.88 0.01
C PHE A 116 3.01 -15.22 0.99
N ASP A 117 2.41 -16.39 0.81
CA ASP A 117 1.33 -16.91 1.65
C ASP A 117 1.74 -18.27 2.20
N LEU A 118 1.52 -18.49 3.50
CA LEU A 118 1.73 -19.76 4.17
C LEU A 118 0.46 -20.11 4.95
N GLY A 119 -0.21 -21.18 4.54
CA GLY A 119 -1.40 -21.71 5.18
C GLY A 119 -1.16 -23.02 5.91
N ILE A 120 -1.70 -23.18 7.12
CA ILE A 120 -1.82 -24.46 7.82
C ILE A 120 -3.27 -24.91 7.75
N LEU A 121 -3.48 -26.13 7.24
CA LEU A 121 -4.80 -26.71 7.04
C LEU A 121 -5.26 -27.47 8.29
N LEU A 122 -6.40 -27.05 8.83
CA LEU A 122 -6.95 -27.47 10.11
C LEU A 122 -8.13 -28.43 9.96
N GLY A 123 -8.24 -29.33 10.93
CA GLY A 123 -9.32 -30.32 11.06
C GLY A 123 -9.14 -31.57 10.20
N SER A 124 -9.92 -32.61 10.51
CA SER A 124 -9.86 -33.92 9.81
C SER A 124 -10.19 -33.82 8.32
N ARG A 125 -11.05 -32.87 7.94
CA ARG A 125 -11.43 -32.58 6.54
C ARG A 125 -10.66 -31.44 5.89
N ARG A 126 -9.66 -30.86 6.58
CA ARG A 126 -8.82 -29.75 6.06
C ARG A 126 -9.63 -28.54 5.53
N ARG A 127 -10.77 -28.26 6.17
CA ARG A 127 -11.71 -27.18 5.79
C ARG A 127 -11.42 -25.84 6.47
N GLY A 128 -10.62 -25.83 7.54
CA GLY A 128 -10.13 -24.60 8.14
C GLY A 128 -8.71 -24.32 7.67
N MET A 129 -8.33 -23.06 7.57
CA MET A 129 -6.95 -22.66 7.28
C MET A 129 -6.57 -21.47 8.13
N ILE A 130 -5.44 -21.52 8.82
CA ILE A 130 -4.76 -20.32 9.32
C ILE A 130 -3.71 -19.96 8.29
N ALA A 131 -3.72 -18.72 7.80
CA ALA A 131 -2.76 -18.22 6.83
C ALA A 131 -1.95 -17.07 7.39
N LEU A 132 -0.68 -17.05 7.04
CA LEU A 132 0.24 -15.95 7.22
C LEU A 132 0.57 -15.37 5.84
N LEU A 133 0.64 -14.05 5.80
CA LEU A 133 0.92 -13.31 4.59
C LEU A 133 2.05 -12.32 4.82
N VAL A 134 2.98 -12.26 3.87
CA VAL A 134 3.92 -11.16 3.75
C VAL A 134 3.95 -10.68 2.30
N GLN A 135 3.87 -9.37 2.11
CA GLN A 135 3.87 -8.73 0.81
C GLN A 135 4.74 -7.45 0.88
N PRO A 136 6.06 -7.57 0.64
CA PRO A 136 6.91 -6.40 0.43
C PRO A 136 6.50 -5.71 -0.88
N GLY A 137 6.53 -4.38 -0.89
CA GLY A 137 6.08 -3.55 -1.99
C GLY A 137 7.07 -2.43 -2.28
N PHE A 138 7.33 -2.20 -3.56
CA PHE A 138 8.12 -1.08 -4.04
C PHE A 138 7.21 -0.19 -4.88
N ALA A 139 6.86 0.96 -4.32
CA ALA A 139 6.13 1.99 -5.02
C ALA A 139 7.12 2.96 -5.67
N ILE A 140 6.94 3.26 -6.96
CA ILE A 140 7.73 4.22 -7.72
C ILE A 140 6.78 5.31 -8.19
N PHE A 141 7.06 6.55 -7.82
CA PHE A 141 6.22 7.71 -8.05
C PHE A 141 6.83 8.68 -9.07
N GLY A 142 5.96 9.40 -9.77
CA GLY A 142 6.30 10.66 -10.39
C GLY A 142 6.57 11.75 -9.36
N ASP A 143 7.11 12.87 -9.82
CA ASP A 143 7.41 14.03 -8.97
C ASP A 143 6.13 14.74 -8.47
N GLY A 144 4.98 14.43 -9.08
CA GLY A 144 3.70 15.07 -8.82
C GLY A 144 3.53 16.35 -9.63
N PRO A 145 2.39 17.04 -9.50
CA PRO A 145 2.19 18.35 -10.11
C PRO A 145 3.09 19.40 -9.43
N SER A 146 3.47 20.43 -10.18
CA SER A 146 4.00 21.65 -9.56
C SER A 146 2.89 22.37 -8.80
N GLY A 147 3.24 22.96 -7.65
CA GLY A 147 2.31 23.75 -6.85
C GLY A 147 2.24 25.20 -7.32
N ALA A 148 1.15 25.89 -7.00
CA ALA A 148 0.88 27.24 -7.50
C ALA A 148 1.96 28.28 -7.12
N THR A 149 2.72 28.00 -6.07
CA THR A 149 3.69 28.91 -5.43
C THR A 149 5.08 28.30 -5.28
N CYS A 150 5.35 27.18 -5.95
CA CYS A 150 6.66 26.54 -5.92
C CYS A 150 7.67 27.31 -6.79
N GLN A 151 8.89 27.49 -6.29
CA GLN A 151 9.99 28.13 -7.05
C GLN A 151 10.80 27.08 -7.81
N ASN A 152 11.43 27.46 -8.92
CA ASN A 152 12.54 26.73 -9.57
C ASN A 152 12.34 25.22 -9.75
N ASP A 153 11.34 24.81 -10.56
CA ASP A 153 11.02 23.41 -10.87
C ASP A 153 10.78 22.49 -9.66
N ASP A 154 10.66 23.03 -8.44
CA ASP A 154 10.30 22.25 -7.26
C ASP A 154 8.82 21.82 -7.32
N THR A 155 8.56 20.64 -6.77
CA THR A 155 7.20 20.17 -6.47
C THR A 155 6.93 20.33 -4.97
N PRO A 156 5.65 20.30 -4.54
CA PRO A 156 5.32 20.27 -3.12
C PRO A 156 6.01 19.14 -2.35
N TRP A 157 6.38 18.03 -3.00
CA TRP A 157 7.15 16.96 -2.36
C TRP A 157 8.61 17.34 -2.15
N THR A 158 9.28 17.94 -3.15
CA THR A 158 10.69 18.31 -3.03
C THR A 158 10.89 19.47 -2.06
N SER A 159 9.94 20.41 -2.00
CA SER A 159 9.97 21.54 -1.06
C SER A 159 9.82 21.08 0.41
N LEU A 160 9.09 19.98 0.64
CA LEU A 160 9.00 19.30 1.95
C LEU A 160 10.23 18.42 2.25
N GLY A 161 11.22 18.38 1.37
CA GLY A 161 12.43 17.56 1.51
C GLY A 161 12.28 16.11 1.05
N ILE A 162 11.10 15.72 0.54
CA ILE A 162 10.82 14.37 0.03
C ILE A 162 11.25 14.30 -1.44
N ARG A 163 12.56 14.08 -1.65
CA ARG A 163 13.15 13.96 -3.00
C ARG A 163 13.13 12.54 -3.56
N ARG A 164 12.85 11.55 -2.72
CA ARG A 164 12.82 10.14 -3.16
C ARG A 164 11.53 9.88 -3.92
N ARG A 165 11.71 9.37 -5.14
CA ARG A 165 10.64 8.91 -6.04
C ARG A 165 10.22 7.47 -5.80
N TRP A 166 10.67 6.86 -4.70
CA TRP A 166 10.34 5.49 -4.37
C TRP A 166 10.07 5.34 -2.88
N GLN A 167 9.25 4.34 -2.54
CA GLN A 167 8.94 3.98 -1.17
C GLN A 167 8.85 2.46 -1.04
N PHE A 168 9.44 1.94 0.04
CA PHE A 168 9.22 0.57 0.47
C PHE A 168 7.97 0.50 1.37
N GLN A 169 7.11 -0.47 1.10
CA GLN A 169 5.92 -0.75 1.90
C GLN A 169 5.96 -2.22 2.30
N LEU A 170 5.68 -2.54 3.56
CA LEU A 170 5.58 -3.92 4.00
C LEU A 170 4.17 -4.18 4.49
N TRP A 171 3.47 -5.08 3.80
CA TRP A 171 2.18 -5.58 4.20
C TRP A 171 2.37 -6.95 4.83
N ALA A 172 1.93 -7.11 6.07
CA ALA A 172 1.97 -8.40 6.76
C ALA A 172 0.61 -8.63 7.43
N GLY A 173 0.14 -9.87 7.38
CA GLY A 173 -1.16 -10.23 7.91
C GLY A 173 -1.25 -11.68 8.33
N ALA A 174 -2.18 -11.96 9.23
CA ALA A 174 -2.56 -13.31 9.61
C ALA A 174 -4.08 -13.40 9.59
N GLY A 175 -4.62 -14.54 9.17
CA GLY A 175 -6.06 -14.70 9.04
C GLY A 175 -6.50 -16.15 9.10
N TYR A 176 -7.79 -16.34 9.35
CA TYR A 176 -8.45 -17.63 9.27
C TYR A 176 -9.38 -17.64 8.06
N ASN A 177 -9.32 -18.70 7.26
CA ASN A 177 -10.15 -18.88 6.08
C ASN A 177 -10.86 -20.23 6.14
N PHE A 178 -12.13 -20.24 5.70
CA PHE A 178 -12.83 -21.47 5.41
C PHE A 178 -12.52 -21.92 3.98
N ARG A 179 -12.33 -23.23 3.82
CA ARG A 179 -12.11 -23.89 2.54
C ARG A 179 -13.30 -24.80 2.27
N PHE A 180 -13.98 -24.53 1.16
CA PHE A 180 -15.17 -25.25 0.70
C PHE A 180 -14.81 -26.22 -0.43
#